data_AF-A0AAU7WEX9-F1
#
_entry.id   AF-A0AAU7WEX9-F1
#
_cell.length_a   1.000
_cell.length_b   1.000
_cell.length_c   1.000
_cell.angle_alpha   90.00
_cell.angle_beta   90.00
_cell.angle_gamma   90.00
#
_symmetry.space_group_name_H-M   'P 1'
#
loop_
_entity.id
_entity.type
_entity.pdbx_description
1 polymer ?
#
loop_
_entity_poly.entity_id
_entity_poly.type
_entity_poly.pdbx_seq_one_letter_code
_entity_poly.pdbx_strand_id
1 'polypeptide(L)'
;MQITVAEARLLKNAVSKKLHDLIQERNQIAYVEFEKGEKYTPHARTFQEVGTEIHQVRNHYRAVIKALAASNLRTTIEWKGEKVSIVEALELVKQLRAEAEMLQEFGNSQQVDRIARGAFDANVTYKKALFDPPAVKKQAEKTEKEANRLSILIDKANFSATVDLDFVEEYQ
;
A
#
# COMPACT_ATOMS: atom_id res chain seq x y z
N MET A 1 -8.39 -22.36 -8.02
CA MET A 1 -8.41 -22.55 -6.55
C MET A 1 -9.10 -21.36 -5.90
N GLN A 2 -9.90 -21.61 -4.86
CA GLN A 2 -10.55 -20.55 -4.08
C GLN A 2 -9.70 -20.23 -2.85
N ILE A 3 -9.37 -18.96 -2.65
CA ILE A 3 -8.60 -18.46 -1.49
C ILE A 3 -9.26 -17.21 -0.92
N THR A 4 -8.95 -16.87 0.32
CA THR A 4 -9.41 -15.62 0.95
C THR A 4 -8.77 -14.40 0.29
N VAL A 5 -9.42 -13.24 0.41
CA VAL A 5 -8.84 -11.96 -0.04
C VAL A 5 -7.54 -11.65 0.73
N ALA A 6 -7.47 -12.04 2.00
CA ALA A 6 -6.25 -11.94 2.79
C ALA A 6 -5.09 -12.75 2.18
N GLU A 7 -5.32 -14.02 1.83
CA GLU A 7 -4.33 -14.88 1.15
C GLU A 7 -3.98 -14.35 -0.24
N ALA A 8 -4.95 -13.85 -0.99
CA ALA A 8 -4.71 -13.26 -2.31
C ALA A 8 -3.80 -12.02 -2.25
N ARG A 9 -3.83 -11.25 -1.15
CA ARG A 9 -2.88 -10.15 -0.92
C ARG A 9 -1.46 -10.67 -0.66
N LEU A 10 -1.30 -11.78 0.05
CA LEU A 10 0.00 -12.42 0.23
C LEU A 10 0.52 -12.98 -1.09
N LEU A 11 -0.34 -13.65 -1.86
CA LEU A 11 -0.03 -14.14 -3.19
C LEU A 11 0.43 -13.00 -4.12
N LYS A 12 -0.24 -11.85 -4.10
CA LYS A 12 0.20 -10.65 -4.86
C LYS A 12 1.67 -10.31 -4.57
N ASN A 13 2.07 -10.34 -3.30
CA ASN A 13 3.45 -10.03 -2.90
C ASN A 13 4.43 -11.10 -3.39
N ALA A 14 4.06 -12.39 -3.30
CA ALA A 14 4.87 -13.50 -3.82
C ALA A 14 5.06 -13.40 -5.34
N VAL A 15 3.98 -13.15 -6.08
CA VAL A 15 4.01 -12.94 -7.54
C VAL A 15 4.87 -11.73 -7.91
N SER A 16 4.74 -10.62 -7.17
CA SER A 16 5.55 -9.41 -7.38
C SER A 16 7.04 -9.67 -7.15
N LYS A 17 7.37 -10.44 -6.11
CA LYS A 17 8.75 -10.83 -5.81
C LYS A 17 9.33 -11.70 -6.92
N LYS A 18 8.61 -12.76 -7.32
CA LYS A 18 9.02 -13.63 -8.43
C LYS A 18 9.24 -12.85 -9.73
N LEU A 19 8.36 -11.89 -10.02
CA LEU A 19 8.51 -11.02 -11.19
C LEU A 19 9.80 -10.18 -11.11
N HIS A 20 10.09 -9.61 -9.94
CA HIS A 20 11.33 -8.85 -9.74
C HIS A 20 12.57 -9.75 -9.94
N ASP A 21 12.58 -10.93 -9.32
CA ASP A 21 13.69 -11.87 -9.40
C ASP A 21 13.95 -12.31 -10.86
N LEU A 22 12.91 -12.63 -11.62
CA LEU A 22 13.03 -12.96 -13.05
C LEU A 22 13.53 -11.78 -13.90
N ILE A 23 13.13 -10.55 -13.58
CA ILE A 23 13.65 -9.36 -14.27
C ILE A 23 15.14 -9.19 -13.99
N GLN A 24 15.57 -9.38 -12.74
CA GLN A 24 16.98 -9.32 -12.38
C GLN A 24 17.78 -10.42 -13.07
N GLU A 25 17.28 -11.67 -13.05
CA GLU A 25 17.89 -12.79 -13.77
C GLU A 25 18.04 -12.47 -15.26
N ARG A 26 16.98 -11.98 -15.91
CA ARG A 26 17.02 -11.63 -17.33
C ARG A 26 18.05 -10.57 -17.66
N ASN A 27 18.24 -9.58 -16.77
CA ASN A 27 19.25 -8.55 -16.94
C ASN A 27 20.66 -9.13 -16.82
N GLN A 28 20.88 -10.05 -15.88
CA GLN A 28 22.18 -10.69 -15.68
C GLN A 28 22.59 -11.56 -16.87
N ILE A 29 21.64 -12.28 -17.47
CA ILE A 29 21.92 -13.19 -18.59
C ILE A 29 21.84 -12.53 -19.97
N ALA A 30 21.52 -11.23 -20.04
CA ALA A 30 21.28 -10.54 -21.30
C ALA A 30 22.56 -10.40 -22.14
N TYR A 31 23.71 -10.32 -21.49
CA TYR A 31 25.00 -10.09 -22.14
C TYR A 31 26.08 -10.93 -21.48
N VAL A 32 27.06 -11.34 -22.29
CA VAL A 32 28.32 -11.92 -21.82
C VAL A 32 29.45 -11.06 -22.39
N GLU A 33 30.36 -10.62 -21.54
CA GLU A 33 31.57 -9.91 -21.93
C GLU A 33 32.71 -10.92 -22.11
N PHE A 34 33.40 -10.87 -23.25
CA PHE A 34 34.53 -11.78 -23.56
C PHE A 34 35.54 -11.10 -24.48
N GLU A 35 36.81 -11.52 -24.41
CA GLU A 35 37.86 -10.97 -25.26
C GLU A 35 37.81 -11.49 -26.70
N LYS A 36 38.37 -10.71 -27.62
CA LYS A 36 38.38 -11.07 -29.05
C LYS A 36 39.20 -12.34 -29.27
N GLY A 37 38.52 -13.41 -29.67
CA GLY A 37 39.12 -14.71 -29.97
C GLY A 37 38.95 -15.73 -28.85
N GLU A 38 38.43 -15.34 -27.69
CA GLU A 38 38.09 -16.26 -26.61
C GLU A 38 36.69 -16.87 -26.80
N LYS A 39 36.50 -18.09 -26.29
CA LYS A 39 35.19 -18.73 -26.19
C LYS A 39 34.54 -18.30 -24.89
N TYR A 40 33.24 -18.05 -24.90
CA TYR A 40 32.46 -17.78 -23.70
C TYR A 40 31.57 -18.97 -23.32
N THR A 41 31.24 -19.05 -22.04
CA THR A 41 30.28 -20.03 -21.53
C THR A 41 28.91 -19.36 -21.45
N PRO A 42 27.89 -19.86 -22.19
CA PRO A 42 26.54 -19.31 -22.07
C PRO A 42 25.94 -19.62 -20.70
N HIS A 43 25.02 -18.77 -20.25
CA HIS A 43 24.22 -19.05 -19.06
C HIS A 43 23.35 -20.31 -19.26
N ALA A 44 22.98 -20.96 -18.15
CA ALA A 44 22.16 -22.18 -18.17
C ALA A 44 20.75 -21.95 -18.76
N ARG A 45 20.21 -20.75 -18.58
CA ARG A 45 18.93 -20.30 -19.13
C ARG A 45 19.16 -19.20 -20.15
N THR A 46 18.31 -19.16 -21.16
CA THR A 46 18.34 -18.16 -22.23
C THR A 46 17.47 -16.95 -21.90
N PHE A 47 17.78 -15.83 -22.56
CA PHE A 47 17.00 -14.59 -22.44
C PHE A 47 15.52 -14.77 -22.83
N GLN A 48 15.23 -15.66 -23.79
CA GLN A 48 13.88 -15.96 -24.29
C GLN A 48 13.08 -16.82 -23.30
N GLU A 49 13.71 -17.82 -22.67
CA GLU A 49 13.07 -18.66 -21.64
C GLU A 49 12.65 -17.81 -20.44
N VAL A 50 13.56 -17.02 -19.88
CA VAL A 50 13.25 -16.11 -18.77
C VAL A 50 12.21 -15.07 -19.20
N GLY A 51 12.29 -14.58 -20.44
CA GLY A 51 11.30 -13.67 -21.01
C GLY A 51 9.88 -14.23 -21.05
N THR A 52 9.74 -15.51 -21.39
CA THR A 52 8.44 -16.21 -21.43
C THR A 52 7.84 -16.33 -20.04
N GLU A 53 8.65 -16.72 -19.04
CA GLU A 53 8.21 -16.77 -17.65
C GLU A 53 7.83 -15.39 -17.10
N ILE A 54 8.58 -14.34 -17.42
CA ILE A 54 8.19 -12.96 -17.06
C ILE A 54 6.80 -12.62 -17.60
N HIS A 55 6.49 -13.01 -18.85
CA HIS A 55 5.17 -12.76 -19.43
C HIS A 55 4.05 -13.50 -18.68
N GLN A 56 4.28 -14.76 -18.31
CA GLN A 56 3.34 -15.55 -17.51
C GLN A 56 3.13 -14.92 -16.12
N VAL A 57 4.20 -14.62 -15.39
CA VAL A 57 4.10 -14.01 -14.05
C VAL A 57 3.43 -12.63 -14.11
N ARG A 58 3.63 -11.84 -15.19
CA ARG A 58 2.87 -10.59 -15.42
C ARG A 58 1.37 -10.82 -15.59
N ASN A 59 0.96 -11.90 -16.28
CA ASN A 59 -0.45 -12.27 -16.37
C ASN A 59 -1.02 -12.61 -14.99
N HIS A 60 -0.29 -13.40 -14.20
CA HIS A 60 -0.70 -13.76 -12.84
C HIS A 60 -0.85 -12.51 -11.97
N TYR A 61 0.13 -11.60 -12.01
CA TYR A 61 0.06 -10.34 -11.26
C TYR A 61 -1.19 -9.53 -11.60
N ARG A 62 -1.49 -9.37 -12.90
CA ARG A 62 -2.71 -8.68 -13.36
C ARG A 62 -3.99 -9.39 -12.93
N ALA A 63 -4.02 -10.72 -12.97
CA ALA A 63 -5.16 -11.52 -12.54
C ALA A 63 -5.43 -11.34 -11.04
N VAL A 64 -4.40 -11.38 -10.18
CA VAL A 64 -4.54 -11.10 -8.75
C VAL A 64 -5.09 -9.69 -8.51
N ILE A 65 -4.53 -8.67 -9.18
CA ILE A 65 -5.01 -7.28 -9.05
C ILE A 65 -6.48 -7.15 -9.44
N LYS A 66 -6.87 -7.73 -10.58
CA LYS A 66 -8.25 -7.70 -11.07
C LYS A 66 -9.20 -8.38 -10.09
N ALA A 67 -8.82 -9.55 -9.57
CA ALA A 67 -9.62 -10.31 -8.61
C ALA A 67 -9.82 -9.53 -7.30
N LEU A 68 -8.75 -8.94 -6.76
CA LEU A 68 -8.81 -8.10 -5.55
C LEU A 68 -9.69 -6.86 -5.76
N ALA A 69 -9.55 -6.17 -6.89
CA ALA A 69 -10.36 -4.99 -7.21
C ALA A 69 -11.85 -5.34 -7.33
N ALA A 70 -12.17 -6.43 -8.02
CA ALA A 70 -13.54 -6.91 -8.16
C ALA A 70 -14.13 -7.33 -6.81
N SER A 71 -13.35 -7.99 -5.95
CA SER A 71 -13.78 -8.34 -4.59
C SER A 71 -14.03 -7.09 -3.74
N ASN A 72 -13.14 -6.09 -3.80
CA ASN A 72 -13.29 -4.86 -3.03
C ASN A 72 -14.54 -4.06 -3.43
N LEU A 73 -14.95 -4.11 -4.70
CA LEU A 73 -16.15 -3.45 -5.18
C LEU A 73 -17.43 -4.14 -4.70
N ARG A 74 -17.45 -5.48 -4.67
CA ARG A 74 -18.65 -6.26 -4.31
C ARG A 74 -18.81 -6.49 -2.82
N THR A 75 -17.71 -6.60 -2.08
CA THR A 75 -17.74 -6.89 -0.65
C THR A 75 -18.12 -5.62 0.10
N THR A 76 -19.08 -5.72 1.01
CA THR A 76 -19.56 -4.59 1.81
C THR A 76 -19.41 -4.85 3.31
N ILE A 77 -19.27 -3.78 4.08
CA ILE A 77 -19.30 -3.79 5.56
C ILE A 77 -20.35 -2.80 6.06
N GLU A 78 -20.87 -3.04 7.26
CA GLU A 78 -21.74 -2.10 7.97
C GLU A 78 -20.87 -1.07 8.70
N TRP A 79 -21.04 0.21 8.36
CA TRP A 79 -20.33 1.33 8.98
C TRP A 79 -21.29 2.47 9.28
N LYS A 80 -21.41 2.84 10.56
CA LYS A 80 -22.27 3.95 11.04
C LYS A 80 -23.73 3.88 10.54
N GLY A 81 -24.26 2.66 10.34
CA GLY A 81 -25.64 2.43 9.89
C GLY A 81 -25.81 2.36 8.37
N GLU A 82 -24.71 2.46 7.62
CA GLU A 82 -24.71 2.37 6.16
C GLU A 82 -23.87 1.17 5.68
N LYS A 83 -24.30 0.57 4.56
CA LYS A 83 -23.50 -0.41 3.84
C LYS A 83 -22.52 0.31 2.94
N VAL A 84 -21.23 0.10 3.18
CA VAL A 84 -20.15 0.65 2.36
C VAL A 84 -19.35 -0.48 1.74
N SER A 85 -18.95 -0.33 0.47
CA SER A 85 -18.04 -1.28 -0.17
C SER A 85 -16.64 -1.22 0.47
N ILE A 86 -15.85 -2.29 0.33
CA ILE A 86 -14.47 -2.29 0.83
C ILE A 86 -13.64 -1.21 0.12
N VAL A 87 -13.89 -0.92 -1.16
CA VAL A 87 -13.18 0.16 -1.86
C VAL A 87 -13.49 1.54 -1.24
N GLU A 88 -14.76 1.82 -0.91
CA GLU A 88 -15.15 3.06 -0.23
C GLU A 88 -14.59 3.12 1.18
N ALA A 89 -14.68 2.01 1.93
CA ALA A 89 -14.16 1.91 3.28
C ALA A 89 -12.64 2.16 3.33
N LEU A 90 -11.87 1.65 2.37
CA LEU A 90 -10.43 1.90 2.25
C LEU A 90 -10.14 3.39 2.02
N GLU A 91 -10.95 4.07 1.20
CA GLU A 91 -10.79 5.51 0.98
C GLU A 91 -11.15 6.31 2.22
N LEU A 92 -12.23 5.95 2.90
CA LEU A 92 -12.64 6.57 4.16
C LEU A 92 -11.58 6.40 5.25
N VAL A 93 -10.93 5.24 5.36
CA VAL A 93 -9.80 5.04 6.30
C VAL A 93 -8.67 6.02 6.00
N LYS A 94 -8.30 6.21 4.72
CA LYS A 94 -7.24 7.16 4.37
C LYS A 94 -7.61 8.59 4.76
N GLN A 95 -8.84 8.99 4.47
CA GLN A 95 -9.35 10.33 4.83
C GLN A 95 -9.33 10.55 6.34
N LEU A 96 -9.80 9.57 7.12
CA LEU A 96 -9.77 9.64 8.58
C LEU A 96 -8.33 9.70 9.13
N ARG A 97 -7.38 8.96 8.54
CA ARG A 97 -5.97 9.01 8.95
C ARG A 97 -5.33 10.37 8.63
N ALA A 98 -5.56 10.90 7.44
CA ALA A 98 -5.07 12.22 7.05
C ALA A 98 -5.65 13.33 7.94
N GLU A 99 -6.94 13.25 8.25
CA GLU A 99 -7.60 14.18 9.18
C GLU A 99 -7.03 14.05 10.59
N ALA A 100 -6.85 12.83 11.11
CA ALA A 100 -6.26 12.60 12.42
C ALA A 100 -4.83 13.17 12.51
N GLU A 101 -4.00 12.99 11.48
CA GLU A 101 -2.64 13.53 11.40
C GLU A 101 -2.64 15.06 11.44
N MET A 102 -3.50 15.70 10.64
CA MET A 102 -3.65 17.15 10.61
C MET A 102 -4.13 17.71 11.97
N LEU A 103 -5.15 17.08 12.57
CA LEU A 103 -5.64 17.46 13.89
C LEU A 103 -4.57 17.24 14.97
N GLN A 104 -3.74 16.21 14.84
CA GLN A 104 -2.65 15.97 15.77
C GLN A 104 -1.60 17.07 15.67
N GLU A 105 -1.24 17.51 14.47
CA GLU A 105 -0.34 18.65 14.26
C GLU A 105 -0.88 19.92 14.92
N PHE A 106 -2.15 20.26 14.67
CA PHE A 106 -2.78 21.42 15.31
C PHE A 106 -2.92 21.27 16.82
N GLY A 107 -3.29 20.09 17.29
CA GLY A 107 -3.45 19.79 18.71
C GLY A 107 -2.14 19.84 19.51
N ASN A 108 -0.99 19.75 18.83
CA ASN A 108 0.33 19.89 19.44
C ASN A 108 0.84 21.34 19.47
N SER A 109 0.12 22.29 18.85
CA SER A 109 0.48 23.72 18.90
C SER A 109 0.22 24.34 20.27
N GLN A 110 0.91 25.42 20.61
CA GLN A 110 0.54 26.24 21.77
C GLN A 110 -0.61 27.19 21.41
N GLN A 111 -1.34 27.66 22.42
CA GLN A 111 -2.37 28.68 22.21
C GLN A 111 -1.77 29.97 21.62
N VAL A 112 -0.58 30.35 22.07
CA VAL A 112 0.19 31.48 21.57
C VAL A 112 1.65 31.05 21.48
N ASP A 113 2.23 31.14 20.28
CA ASP A 113 3.64 30.87 20.02
C ASP A 113 4.36 32.13 19.56
N ARG A 114 5.57 32.35 20.05
CA ARG A 114 6.46 33.40 19.54
C ARG A 114 7.10 32.91 18.25
N ILE A 115 6.94 33.68 17.17
CA ILE A 115 7.60 33.40 15.89
C ILE A 115 9.00 34.02 15.93
N ALA A 116 10.04 33.19 15.81
CA ALA A 116 11.40 33.67 15.60
C ALA A 116 11.62 33.93 14.10
N ARG A 117 11.72 35.20 13.69
CA ARG A 117 12.05 35.58 12.31
C ARG A 117 13.52 35.99 12.20
N GLY A 118 14.42 35.01 12.16
CA GLY A 118 15.87 35.28 11.94
C GLY A 118 16.54 36.14 13.03
N ALA A 119 17.87 36.27 12.94
CA ALA A 119 18.67 36.94 13.98
C ALA A 119 18.57 38.48 13.98
N PHE A 120 18.05 39.09 12.89
CA PHE A 120 18.06 40.54 12.67
C PHE A 120 16.66 41.19 12.71
N ASP A 121 15.60 40.43 12.99
CA ASP A 121 14.26 41.01 13.16
C ASP A 121 14.10 41.53 14.60
N ALA A 122 14.07 42.86 14.72
CA ALA A 122 13.90 43.54 16.00
C ALA A 122 12.47 43.40 16.55
N ASN A 123 11.50 43.03 15.72
CA ASN A 123 10.10 42.96 16.12
C ASN A 123 9.70 41.55 16.56
N VAL A 124 9.24 41.43 17.80
CA VAL A 124 8.68 40.16 18.30
C VAL A 124 7.30 39.95 17.67
N THR A 125 7.15 38.89 16.87
CA THR A 125 5.87 38.49 16.30
C THR A 125 5.32 37.28 17.06
N TYR A 126 4.01 37.26 17.31
CA TYR A 126 3.31 36.11 17.88
C TYR A 126 2.32 35.51 16.88
N LYS A 127 2.20 34.18 16.87
CA LYS A 127 1.09 33.44 16.26
C LYS A 127 0.17 32.99 17.37
N LYS A 128 -1.12 33.28 17.26
CA LYS A 128 -2.14 32.79 18.18
C LYS A 128 -3.02 31.78 17.46
N ALA A 129 -3.20 30.59 18.02
CA ALA A 129 -4.20 29.65 17.53
C ALA A 129 -5.61 30.24 17.73
N LEU A 130 -6.45 30.14 16.70
CA LEU A 130 -7.86 30.57 16.74
C LEU A 130 -8.80 29.43 17.18
N PHE A 131 -8.22 28.34 17.67
CA PHE A 131 -8.86 27.14 18.18
C PHE A 131 -8.26 26.80 19.55
N ASP A 132 -8.83 25.80 20.22
CA ASP A 132 -8.33 25.23 21.48
C ASP A 132 -7.47 23.98 21.18
N PRO A 133 -6.12 24.06 21.23
CA PRO A 133 -5.26 22.94 20.86
C PRO A 133 -5.53 21.65 21.66
N PRO A 134 -5.69 21.69 23.01
CA PRO A 134 -6.17 20.53 23.78
C PRO A 134 -7.47 19.88 23.28
N ALA A 135 -8.47 20.67 22.87
CA ALA A 135 -9.72 20.12 22.32
C ALA A 135 -9.49 19.45 20.96
N VAL A 136 -8.71 20.10 20.09
CA VAL A 136 -8.35 19.56 18.76
C VAL A 136 -7.54 18.27 18.90
N LYS A 137 -6.63 18.19 19.88
CA LYS A 137 -5.89 16.95 20.19
C LYS A 137 -6.81 15.79 20.57
N LYS A 138 -7.83 16.05 21.39
CA LYS A 138 -8.85 15.04 21.72
C LYS A 138 -9.66 14.62 20.49
N GLN A 139 -9.88 15.53 19.54
CA GLN A 139 -10.55 15.20 18.28
C GLN A 139 -9.67 14.32 17.38
N ALA A 140 -8.36 14.57 17.34
CA ALA A 140 -7.40 13.71 16.63
C ALA A 140 -7.47 12.27 17.16
N GLU A 141 -7.39 12.08 18.47
CA GLU A 141 -7.47 10.75 19.11
C GLU A 141 -8.79 10.02 18.81
N LYS A 142 -9.91 10.74 18.76
CA LYS A 142 -11.20 10.16 18.39
C LYS A 142 -11.21 9.71 16.93
N THR A 143 -10.73 10.57 16.03
CA THR A 143 -10.68 10.31 14.59
C THR A 143 -9.77 9.12 14.28
N GLU A 144 -8.63 9.03 14.97
CA GLU A 144 -7.72 7.88 14.87
C GLU A 144 -8.39 6.57 15.32
N LYS A 145 -9.11 6.59 16.45
CA LYS A 145 -9.88 5.42 16.91
C LYS A 145 -10.94 4.98 15.90
N GLU A 146 -11.58 5.93 15.23
CA GLU A 146 -12.53 5.61 14.14
C GLU A 146 -11.83 4.94 12.96
N ALA A 147 -10.69 5.47 12.51
CA ALA A 147 -9.91 4.86 11.44
C ALA A 147 -9.47 3.42 11.77
N ASN A 148 -9.06 3.19 13.02
CA ASN A 148 -8.65 1.87 13.50
C ASN A 148 -9.84 0.89 13.54
N ARG A 149 -11.00 1.33 14.05
CA ARG A 149 -12.20 0.51 14.05
C ARG A 149 -12.63 0.12 12.64
N LEU A 150 -12.60 1.06 11.70
CA LEU A 150 -12.94 0.77 10.30
C LEU A 150 -11.93 -0.19 9.65
N SER A 151 -10.64 -0.03 9.95
CA SER A 151 -9.58 -0.95 9.48
C SER A 151 -9.84 -2.40 9.94
N ILE A 152 -10.22 -2.59 11.21
CA ILE A 152 -10.56 -3.92 11.75
C ILE A 152 -11.74 -4.56 11.01
N LEU A 153 -12.76 -3.78 10.65
CA LEU A 153 -13.90 -4.27 9.87
C LEU A 153 -13.49 -4.70 8.46
N ILE A 154 -12.63 -3.91 7.81
CA ILE A 154 -12.06 -4.25 6.50
C ILE A 154 -11.25 -5.55 6.59
N ASP A 155 -10.40 -5.71 7.61
CA ASP A 155 -9.60 -6.91 7.79
C ASP A 155 -10.48 -8.14 8.01
N LYS A 156 -11.49 -8.05 8.86
CA LYS A 156 -12.46 -9.12 9.07
C LYS A 156 -13.15 -9.54 7.77
N ALA A 157 -13.54 -8.56 6.94
CA ALA A 157 -14.12 -8.83 5.62
C ALA A 157 -13.12 -9.50 4.68
N ASN A 158 -11.84 -9.10 4.69
CA ASN A 158 -10.79 -9.72 3.88
C ASN A 158 -10.53 -11.19 4.25
N PHE A 159 -10.68 -11.56 5.52
CA PHE A 159 -10.56 -12.96 5.96
C PHE A 159 -11.78 -13.82 5.59
N SER A 160 -12.92 -13.20 5.29
CA SER A 160 -14.17 -13.91 4.99
C SER A 160 -14.48 -13.94 3.48
N ALA A 161 -14.13 -12.89 2.76
CA ALA A 161 -14.32 -12.80 1.32
C ALA A 161 -13.31 -13.69 0.59
N THR A 162 -13.74 -14.30 -0.52
CA THR A 162 -12.91 -15.20 -1.33
C THR A 162 -12.76 -14.70 -2.77
N VAL A 163 -11.71 -15.18 -3.42
CA VAL A 163 -11.43 -14.98 -4.85
C VAL A 163 -10.94 -16.29 -5.46
N ASP A 164 -11.21 -16.46 -6.76
CA ASP A 164 -10.79 -17.63 -7.51
C ASP A 164 -9.59 -17.29 -8.40
N LEU A 165 -8.50 -18.03 -8.21
CA LEU A 165 -7.25 -17.93 -8.97
C LEU A 165 -6.73 -19.33 -9.26
N ASP A 166 -6.31 -19.60 -10.49
CA ASP A 166 -5.92 -20.92 -10.99
C ASP A 166 -4.43 -21.25 -10.78
N PHE A 167 -3.59 -20.25 -10.59
CA PHE A 167 -2.13 -20.40 -10.46
C PHE A 167 -1.60 -20.35 -9.01
N VAL A 168 -2.44 -20.48 -7.98
CA VAL A 168 -2.02 -20.24 -6.59
C VAL A 168 -0.90 -21.19 -6.15
N GLU A 169 -0.99 -22.46 -6.54
CA GLU A 169 -0.01 -23.50 -6.18
C GLU A 169 1.39 -23.23 -6.75
N GLU A 170 1.52 -22.41 -7.79
CA GLU A 170 2.82 -22.03 -8.37
C GLU A 170 3.66 -21.11 -7.45
N TYR A 171 3.06 -20.59 -6.37
CA TYR A 171 3.67 -19.62 -5.46
C TYR A 171 3.62 -20.03 -3.98
N GLN A 172 3.29 -21.30 -3.70
CA GLN A 172 3.27 -21.88 -2.35
C GLN A 172 4.59 -22.57 -1.99
#